data_AF-A0A531LPY5-F1
#
_entry.id   AF-A0A531LPY5-F1
#
_cell.length_a   1.000
_cell.length_b   1.000
_cell.length_c   1.000
_cell.angle_alpha   90.00
_cell.angle_beta   90.00
_cell.angle_gamma   90.00
#
_symmetry.space_group_name_H-M   'P 1'
#
loop_
_entity.id
_entity.type
_entity.pdbx_description
1 polymer ?
#
loop_
_entity_poly.entity_id
_entity_poly.type
_entity_poly.pdbx_seq_one_letter_code
_entity_poly.pdbx_strand_id
1 'polypeptide(L)'
;VLDALTPAKRVFMISTGTGIAPFASLLRDPDTYEKFDQVILTHTCRDNAELTYGQELVAALESDPLIGELTGGRVTLYNSTTREESARMGRITALIGSGKFYTDLGIDKLNPETDRIM
;
A
#
# COMPACT_ATOMS: atom_id res chain seq x y z
N VAL A 1 10.53 -13.61 -2.36
CA VAL A 1 10.05 -12.53 -3.30
C VAL A 1 10.62 -11.18 -2.89
N LEU A 2 10.57 -10.80 -1.61
CA LEU A 2 11.30 -9.63 -1.07
C LEU A 2 12.81 -9.67 -1.34
N ASP A 3 13.40 -10.84 -1.55
CA ASP A 3 14.82 -11.01 -1.88
C ASP A 3 15.22 -10.40 -3.24
N ALA A 4 14.25 -10.20 -4.12
CA ALA A 4 14.47 -9.56 -5.41
C ALA A 4 14.50 -8.02 -5.33
N LEU A 5 14.08 -7.43 -4.20
CA LEU A 5 14.10 -5.99 -4.00
C LEU A 5 15.32 -5.58 -3.19
N THR A 6 16.08 -4.63 -3.74
CA THR A 6 17.12 -3.95 -2.98
C THR A 6 16.47 -3.03 -1.94
N PRO A 7 17.07 -2.89 -0.74
CA PRO A 7 16.59 -1.97 0.29
C PRO A 7 16.43 -0.55 -0.26
N ALA A 8 15.41 0.16 0.21
CA ALA A 8 15.10 1.51 -0.21
C ALA A 8 14.30 2.24 0.88
N LYS A 9 14.03 3.53 0.70
CA LYS A 9 13.23 4.29 1.67
C LYS A 9 11.78 3.84 1.69
N ARG A 10 11.17 3.66 0.51
CA ARG A 10 9.74 3.34 0.37
C ARG A 10 9.53 2.12 -0.49
N VAL A 11 8.53 1.31 -0.15
CA VAL A 11 7.98 0.29 -1.04
C VAL A 11 6.50 0.59 -1.33
N PHE A 12 6.15 0.56 -2.61
CA PHE A 12 4.79 0.74 -3.10
C PHE A 12 4.25 -0.62 -3.54
N MET A 13 3.21 -1.10 -2.88
CA MET A 13 2.52 -2.35 -3.19
C MET A 13 1.23 -2.03 -3.96
N ILE A 14 1.25 -2.18 -5.29
CA ILE A 14 0.17 -1.73 -6.17
C ILE A 14 -0.81 -2.86 -6.46
N SER A 15 -2.05 -2.76 -5.98
CA SER A 15 -3.03 -3.85 -6.13
C SER A 15 -4.41 -3.40 -6.61
N THR A 16 -5.09 -4.34 -7.29
CA THR A 16 -6.50 -4.20 -7.70
C THR A 16 -7.28 -5.47 -7.37
N GLY A 17 -8.48 -5.35 -6.81
CA GLY A 17 -9.33 -6.49 -6.45
C GLY A 17 -8.60 -7.49 -5.54
N THR A 18 -8.61 -8.77 -5.90
CA THR A 18 -7.93 -9.84 -5.14
C THR A 18 -6.40 -9.79 -5.24
N GLY A 19 -5.82 -8.93 -6.09
CA GLY A 19 -4.38 -8.74 -6.20
C GLY A 19 -3.71 -8.20 -4.93
N ILE A 20 -4.48 -7.79 -3.92
CA ILE A 20 -3.98 -7.42 -2.59
C ILE A 20 -3.49 -8.62 -1.78
N ALA A 21 -3.99 -9.82 -2.05
CA ALA A 21 -3.69 -11.03 -1.29
C ALA A 21 -2.19 -11.31 -1.08
N PRO A 22 -1.30 -11.23 -2.09
CA PRO A 22 0.14 -11.44 -1.87
C PRO A 22 0.77 -10.41 -0.93
N PHE A 23 0.22 -9.20 -0.81
CA PHE A 23 0.74 -8.17 0.08
C PHE A 23 0.36 -8.39 1.54
N ALA A 24 -0.70 -9.17 1.80
CA ALA A 24 -1.11 -9.52 3.16
C ALA A 24 -0.06 -10.35 3.91
N SER A 25 0.76 -11.15 3.22
CA SER A 25 1.88 -11.83 3.85
C SER A 25 3.08 -10.91 4.02
N LEU A 26 3.40 -10.06 3.03
CA LEU A 26 4.53 -9.13 3.12
C LEU A 26 4.36 -8.09 4.23
N LEU A 27 3.14 -7.59 4.44
CA LEU A 27 2.84 -6.67 5.54
C LEU A 27 3.02 -7.29 6.93
N ARG A 28 3.01 -8.62 7.03
CA ARG A 28 3.25 -9.37 8.27
C ARG A 28 4.67 -9.92 8.36
N ASP A 29 5.53 -9.57 7.41
CA ASP A 29 6.91 -10.01 7.35
C ASP A 29 7.83 -8.93 7.96
N PRO A 30 8.55 -9.20 9.07
CA PRO A 30 9.51 -8.27 9.64
C PRO A 30 10.55 -7.76 8.64
N ASP A 31 10.97 -8.59 7.68
CA ASP A 31 11.98 -8.24 6.67
C ASP A 31 11.54 -7.06 5.80
N THR A 32 10.22 -6.87 5.62
CA THR A 32 9.69 -5.69 4.92
C THR A 32 10.10 -4.40 5.64
N TYR A 33 10.01 -4.39 6.97
CA TYR A 33 10.27 -3.22 7.80
C TYR A 33 11.75 -3.02 8.13
N GLU A 34 12.58 -4.04 7.92
CA GLU A 34 14.03 -3.92 7.90
C GLU A 34 14.54 -3.28 6.60
N LYS A 35 13.89 -3.59 5.47
CA LYS A 35 14.30 -3.11 4.14
C LYS A 35 13.73 -1.75 3.76
N PHE A 36 12.61 -1.35 4.36
CA PHE A 36 11.86 -0.14 4.01
C PHE A 36 11.38 0.63 5.23
N ASP A 37 11.56 1.95 5.21
CA ASP A 37 11.07 2.86 6.26
C ASP A 37 9.56 3.10 6.15
N GLN A 38 9.02 3.03 4.92
CA GLN A 38 7.61 3.28 4.63
C GLN A 38 7.05 2.27 3.65
N VAL A 39 5.84 1.79 3.92
CA VAL A 39 5.08 0.89 3.06
C VAL A 39 3.80 1.60 2.62
N ILE A 40 3.62 1.75 1.31
CA ILE A 40 2.39 2.30 0.72
C ILE A 40 1.66 1.16 0.00
N LEU A 41 0.56 0.70 0.58
CA LEU A 41 -0.31 -0.29 -0.04
C LEU A 41 -1.46 0.43 -0.76
N THR A 42 -1.70 0.07 -2.02
CA THR A 42 -2.87 0.55 -2.75
C THR A 42 -3.86 -0.60 -2.93
N HIS A 43 -5.16 -0.32 -2.83
CA HIS A 43 -6.22 -1.28 -3.11
C HIS A 43 -7.31 -0.60 -3.93
N THR A 44 -7.34 -0.91 -5.24
CA THR A 44 -8.36 -0.38 -6.15
C THR A 44 -9.42 -1.43 -6.44
N CYS A 45 -10.68 -1.10 -6.16
CA CYS A 45 -11.82 -1.99 -6.40
C CYS A 45 -12.91 -1.30 -7.25
N ARG A 46 -13.98 -2.01 -7.58
CA ARG A 46 -15.14 -1.41 -8.24
C ARG A 46 -16.00 -0.68 -7.23
N ASP A 47 -16.27 -1.38 -6.13
CA ASP A 47 -17.28 -0.99 -5.14
C ASP A 47 -16.66 -0.92 -3.72
N ASN A 48 -17.28 -0.17 -2.81
CA ASN A 48 -16.76 0.07 -1.46
C ASN A 48 -16.67 -1.23 -0.64
N ALA A 49 -17.63 -2.14 -0.81
CA ALA A 49 -17.67 -3.41 -0.09
C ALA A 49 -16.43 -4.28 -0.33
N GLU A 50 -15.79 -4.16 -1.49
CA GLU A 50 -14.58 -4.91 -1.83
C GLU A 50 -13.32 -4.36 -1.13
N LEU A 51 -13.37 -3.12 -0.61
CA LEU A 51 -12.24 -2.47 0.08
C LEU A 51 -12.11 -2.88 1.54
N THR A 52 -13.16 -3.47 2.12
CA THR A 52 -13.20 -3.90 3.53
C THR A 52 -12.02 -4.80 3.88
N TYR A 53 -11.66 -5.75 3.00
CA TYR A 53 -10.52 -6.64 3.22
C TYR A 53 -9.20 -5.87 3.43
N GLY A 54 -8.91 -4.87 2.58
CA GLY A 54 -7.69 -4.08 2.70
C GLY A 54 -7.67 -3.20 3.96
N GLN A 55 -8.84 -2.69 4.35
CA GLN A 55 -9.00 -1.89 5.58
C GLN A 55 -8.77 -2.74 6.83
N GLU A 56 -9.42 -3.90 6.91
CA GLU A 56 -9.25 -4.85 8.01
C GLU A 56 -7.81 -5.36 8.09
N LEU A 57 -7.19 -5.67 6.95
CA LEU A 57 -5.80 -6.10 6.88
C LEU A 57 -4.86 -5.10 7.52
N VAL A 58 -4.96 -3.81 7.15
CA VAL A 58 -4.08 -2.76 7.70
C VAL A 58 -4.41 -2.44 9.16
N ALA A 59 -5.69 -2.41 9.53
CA ALA A 59 -6.10 -2.18 10.91
C ALA A 59 -5.60 -3.27 11.87
N ALA A 60 -5.52 -4.52 11.40
CA ALA A 60 -5.03 -5.64 12.21
C ALA A 60 -3.52 -5.58 12.48
N LEU A 61 -2.73 -4.89 11.65
CA LEU A 61 -1.26 -4.87 11.77
C LEU A 61 -0.79 -4.29 13.09
N GLU A 62 -1.39 -3.17 13.55
CA GLU A 62 -0.99 -2.52 14.80
C GLU A 62 -1.20 -3.42 16.02
N SER A 63 -2.19 -4.32 15.95
CA SER A 63 -2.51 -5.28 17.02
C SER A 63 -1.75 -6.61 16.92
N ASP A 64 -0.95 -6.80 15.87
CA ASP A 64 -0.22 -8.06 15.67
C ASP A 64 0.94 -8.17 16.70
N PRO A 65 1.00 -9.26 17.50
CA PRO A 65 2.02 -9.41 18.54
C PRO A 65 3.47 -9.46 18.03
N LEU A 66 3.69 -9.78 16.76
CA LEU A 66 5.02 -9.97 16.18
C LEU A 66 5.49 -8.75 15.41
N ILE A 67 4.58 -8.06 14.71
CA ILE A 67 4.93 -6.97 13.79
C ILE A 67 4.33 -5.61 14.19
N GLY A 68 3.43 -5.56 15.17
CA GLY A 68 2.72 -4.33 15.54
C GLY A 68 3.66 -3.16 15.83
N GLU A 69 4.71 -3.39 16.63
CA GLU A 69 5.72 -2.37 16.94
C GLU A 69 6.49 -1.88 15.69
N LEU A 70 6.68 -2.74 14.69
CA LEU A 70 7.37 -2.40 13.45
C LEU A 70 6.48 -1.61 12.48
N THR A 71 5.16 -1.86 12.52
CA THR A 71 4.21 -1.24 11.59
C THR A 71 3.75 0.15 11.99
N GLY A 72 3.89 0.52 13.27
CA GLY A 72 3.40 1.76 13.85
C GLY A 72 3.79 3.00 13.02
N GLY A 73 2.82 3.57 12.31
CA GLY A 73 3.00 4.75 11.45
C GLY A 73 3.78 4.53 10.15
N ARG A 74 4.22 3.31 9.84
CA ARG A 74 4.99 3.01 8.61
C ARG A 74 4.12 2.56 7.44
N VAL A 75 2.93 2.02 7.72
CA VAL A 75 2.01 1.50 6.69
C VAL A 75 0.96 2.53 6.34
N THR A 76 0.80 2.83 5.06
CA THR A 76 -0.24 3.71 4.53
C THR A 76 -1.11 2.98 3.53
N LEU A 77 -2.43 2.95 3.77
CA LEU A 77 -3.42 2.40 2.84
C LEU A 77 -4.00 3.48 1.93
N TYR A 78 -3.88 3.28 0.62
CA TYR A 78 -4.45 4.13 -0.41
C TYR A 78 -5.54 3.38 -1.19
N ASN A 79 -6.77 3.50 -0.73
CA ASN A 79 -7.93 2.88 -1.38
C ASN A 79 -8.51 3.79 -2.47
N SER A 80 -9.07 3.16 -3.50
CA SER A 80 -9.93 3.84 -4.46
C SER A 80 -10.99 2.93 -5.07
N THR A 81 -12.13 3.50 -5.45
CA THR A 81 -13.19 2.81 -6.19
C THR A 81 -13.21 3.25 -7.65
N THR A 82 -13.86 2.47 -8.51
CA THR A 82 -13.98 2.80 -9.95
C THR A 82 -15.41 2.88 -10.46
N ARG A 83 -16.40 2.45 -9.67
CA ARG A 83 -17.83 2.48 -10.04
C ARG A 83 -18.70 3.13 -8.97
N GLU A 84 -18.53 2.74 -7.72
CA GLU A 84 -19.26 3.33 -6.59
C GLU A 84 -18.58 4.61 -6.09
N GLU A 85 -19.36 5.64 -5.74
CA GLU A 85 -18.80 6.87 -5.18
C GLU A 85 -18.09 6.61 -3.84
N SER A 86 -16.91 7.17 -3.68
CA SER A 86 -16.11 7.06 -2.45
C SER A 86 -15.16 8.25 -2.32
N ALA A 87 -14.43 8.33 -1.20
CA ALA A 87 -13.48 9.41 -0.93
C ALA A 87 -12.41 9.58 -2.02
N ARG A 88 -12.06 8.50 -2.73
CA ARG A 88 -11.07 8.51 -3.82
C ARG A 88 -11.56 7.60 -4.94
N MET A 89 -11.71 8.17 -6.14
CA MET A 89 -12.16 7.43 -7.31
C MET A 89 -11.12 7.44 -8.42
N GLY A 90 -11.04 6.34 -9.17
CA GLY A 90 -10.18 6.20 -10.34
C GLY A 90 -9.32 4.93 -10.28
N ARG A 91 -8.75 4.54 -11.43
CA ARG A 91 -7.74 3.47 -11.47
C ARG A 91 -6.43 3.99 -10.89
N ILE A 92 -5.71 3.17 -10.13
CA ILE A 92 -4.42 3.57 -9.53
C ILE A 92 -3.42 4.15 -10.54
N THR A 93 -3.34 3.59 -11.75
CA THR A 93 -2.46 4.12 -12.81
C THR A 93 -2.83 5.53 -13.27
N ALA A 94 -4.12 5.86 -13.31
CA ALA A 94 -4.60 7.21 -13.64
C ALA A 94 -4.34 8.19 -12.49
N LEU A 95 -4.50 7.74 -11.24
CA LEU A 95 -4.21 8.53 -10.05
C LEU A 95 -2.71 8.84 -9.93
N ILE A 96 -1.85 7.88 -10.26
CA ILE A 96 -0.40 8.07 -10.38
C ILE A 96 -0.07 9.03 -11.53
N GLY A 97 -0.59 8.76 -12.73
CA GLY A 97 -0.27 9.53 -13.94
C GLY A 97 -0.73 11.00 -13.88
N SER A 98 -1.86 11.26 -13.23
CA SER A 98 -2.36 12.63 -12.99
C SER A 98 -1.61 13.37 -11.87
N GLY A 99 -0.84 12.66 -11.05
CA GLY A 99 -0.19 13.19 -9.87
C GLY A 99 -1.06 13.27 -8.62
N LYS A 100 -2.38 13.00 -8.74
CA LYS A 100 -3.32 13.04 -7.61
C LYS A 100 -2.91 12.10 -6.48
N PHE A 101 -2.39 10.91 -6.81
CA PHE A 101 -1.88 9.94 -5.84
C PHE A 101 -0.84 10.56 -4.88
N TYR A 102 0.10 11.34 -5.43
CA TYR A 102 1.16 11.97 -4.64
C TYR A 102 0.61 13.12 -3.79
N THR A 103 -0.26 13.95 -4.37
CA THR A 103 -0.91 15.07 -3.66
C THR A 103 -1.77 14.58 -2.50
N ASP A 104 -2.58 13.54 -2.71
CA ASP A 104 -3.44 12.96 -1.67
C ASP A 104 -2.64 12.39 -0.49
N LEU A 105 -1.45 11.85 -0.77
CA LEU A 105 -0.56 11.26 0.23
C LEU A 105 0.42 12.27 0.84
N GLY A 106 0.54 13.47 0.27
CA GLY A 106 1.53 14.47 0.70
C GLY A 106 2.98 14.01 0.50
N ILE A 107 3.25 13.22 -0.55
CA ILE A 107 4.58 12.66 -0.83
C ILE A 107 5.15 13.14 -2.17
N ASP A 108 6.48 13.04 -2.31
CA ASP A 108 7.15 13.24 -3.59
C ASP A 108 6.83 12.11 -4.58
N LYS A 109 7.01 12.41 -5.87
CA LYS A 109 6.87 11.45 -6.98
C LYS A 109 7.79 10.24 -6.79
N LEU A 110 7.49 9.16 -7.51
CA LEU A 110 8.31 7.95 -7.53
C LEU A 110 9.73 8.27 -7.99
N ASN A 111 10.71 7.81 -7.22
CA ASN A 111 12.12 7.92 -7.49
C ASN A 111 12.77 6.53 -7.43
N PRO A 112 13.33 6.01 -8.54
CA PRO A 112 13.94 4.68 -8.57
C PRO A 112 15.15 4.52 -7.63
N GLU A 113 15.78 5.62 -7.19
CA GLU A 113 16.87 5.56 -6.22
C GLU A 113 16.36 5.24 -4.81
N THR A 114 15.20 5.77 -4.43
CA THR A 114 14.67 5.68 -3.06
C THR A 114 13.45 4.78 -2.92
N ASP A 115 12.87 4.32 -4.03
CA ASP A 115 11.59 3.62 -4.03
C ASP A 115 11.64 2.28 -4.75
N ARG A 116 10.88 1.31 -4.24
CA ARG A 116 10.58 0.05 -4.92
C ARG A 116 9.08 -0.06 -5.17
N ILE A 117 8.72 -0.74 -6.25
CA ILE A 117 7.33 -0.95 -6.64
C ILE A 117 7.12 -2.45 -6.83
N MET A 118 6.00 -2.96 -6.32
CA MET A 118 5.51 -4.32 -6.50
C MET A 118 4.09 -4.29 -7.06
#